data_AF-X1CEU7-F1
#
_entry.id   AF-X1CEU7-F1
#
_cell.length_a   1.000
_cell.length_b   1.000
_cell.length_c   1.000
_cell.angle_alpha   90.00
_cell.angle_beta   90.00
_cell.angle_gamma   90.00
#
_symmetry.space_group_name_H-M   'P 1'
#
loop_
_entity.id
_entity.type
_entity.pdbx_description
1 polymer ?
#
loop_
_entity_poly.entity_id
_entity_poly.type
_entity_poly.pdbx_seq_one_letter_code
_entity_poly.pdbx_strand_id
1 'polypeptide(L)'
;IYQKWIVQHKHIFENIGKYWTGVWDKYSIAENQATPVLKKYKWFVAPSMSTDIIFYVMQLNKKQGRQDKAINKLFINYFSNNNWQNLEEMVESWNNCPIMRKRLKILKDCVQTLKKVPSQSINISHIILPVLIAQIDGILTDYLNSNNIPWQCNYDDFIQQGQVRRVGRKSQFRINSPRVLTTQLDDIAKIVFLDILFQSSRQPVNTPFNFNRHKIMHGESVKFGRKDYLIRAFMVLDFLAHL
;
A
#
# COMPACT_ATOMS: atom_id res chain seq x y z
N ILE A 1 4.34 -3.61 -22.89
CA ILE A 1 5.08 -3.19 -21.66
C ILE A 1 4.56 -3.94 -20.43
N TYR A 2 3.26 -3.87 -20.10
CA TYR A 2 2.68 -4.52 -18.90
C TYR A 2 2.66 -6.06 -18.93
N GLN A 3 2.36 -6.71 -20.06
CA GLN A 3 2.49 -8.17 -20.19
C GLN A 3 3.95 -8.64 -20.05
N LYS A 4 4.88 -7.89 -20.63
CA LYS A 4 6.33 -8.14 -20.51
C LYS A 4 6.76 -8.02 -19.04
N TRP A 5 6.19 -7.07 -18.32
CA TRP A 5 6.38 -6.89 -16.87
C TRP A 5 5.86 -8.10 -16.07
N ILE A 6 4.63 -8.56 -16.29
CA ILE A 6 4.07 -9.75 -15.60
C ILE A 6 4.91 -10.99 -15.88
N VAL A 7 5.32 -11.21 -17.13
CA VAL A 7 6.15 -12.36 -17.51
C VAL A 7 7.53 -12.29 -16.86
N GLN A 8 8.14 -11.09 -16.80
CA GLN A 8 9.42 -10.86 -16.10
C GLN A 8 9.31 -11.06 -14.58
N HIS A 9 8.12 -10.87 -14.01
CA HIS A 9 7.88 -10.88 -12.57
C HIS A 9 6.92 -11.99 -12.16
N LYS A 10 6.87 -13.10 -12.90
CA LYS A 10 5.97 -14.24 -12.63
C LYS A 10 6.12 -14.77 -11.20
N HIS A 11 7.35 -14.77 -10.68
CA HIS A 11 7.70 -15.17 -9.31
C HIS A 11 6.93 -14.38 -8.22
N ILE A 12 6.55 -13.13 -8.49
CA ILE A 12 5.74 -12.30 -7.58
C ILE A 12 4.34 -12.89 -7.43
N PHE A 13 3.73 -13.26 -8.57
CA PHE A 13 2.43 -13.88 -8.61
C PHE A 13 2.44 -15.30 -8.04
N GLU A 14 3.58 -16.00 -8.15
CA GLU A 14 3.77 -17.29 -7.50
C GLU A 14 3.78 -17.16 -5.97
N ASN A 15 4.35 -16.09 -5.41
CA ASN A 15 4.35 -15.86 -3.96
C ASN A 15 2.95 -15.48 -3.42
N ILE A 16 2.21 -14.64 -4.16
CA ILE A 16 0.80 -14.35 -3.83
C ILE A 16 -0.06 -15.61 -3.98
N GLY A 17 0.20 -16.42 -5.01
CA GLY A 17 -0.44 -17.72 -5.21
C GLY A 17 -0.20 -18.65 -4.04
N LYS A 18 1.05 -18.79 -3.57
CA LYS A 18 1.39 -19.58 -2.37
C LYS A 18 0.65 -19.12 -1.12
N TYR A 19 0.52 -17.81 -0.92
CA TYR A 19 -0.26 -17.27 0.19
C TYR A 19 -1.72 -17.76 0.14
N TRP A 20 -2.37 -17.64 -1.03
CA TRP A 20 -3.75 -18.08 -1.20
C TRP A 20 -3.93 -19.60 -1.16
N THR A 21 -2.96 -20.36 -1.65
CA THR A 21 -2.89 -21.81 -1.43
C THR A 21 -2.90 -22.12 0.06
N GLY A 22 -2.07 -21.44 0.86
CA GLY A 22 -2.04 -21.62 2.32
C GLY A 22 -3.36 -21.23 3.01
N VAL A 23 -4.06 -20.20 2.53
CA VAL A 23 -5.40 -19.85 3.01
C VAL A 23 -6.41 -20.96 2.70
N TRP A 24 -6.37 -21.49 1.48
CA TRP A 24 -7.26 -22.57 1.05
C TRP A 24 -7.01 -23.85 1.85
N ASP A 25 -5.75 -24.26 1.98
CA ASP A 25 -5.38 -25.50 2.67
C ASP A 25 -5.77 -25.46 4.16
N LYS A 26 -5.63 -24.30 4.81
CA LYS A 26 -5.92 -24.16 6.24
C LYS A 26 -7.39 -23.90 6.55
N TYR A 27 -8.11 -23.19 5.68
CA TYR A 27 -9.44 -22.66 6.00
C TYR A 27 -10.52 -22.96 4.95
N SER A 28 -10.16 -23.52 3.80
CA SER A 28 -11.05 -23.74 2.66
C SER A 28 -11.76 -22.46 2.20
N ILE A 29 -11.07 -21.32 2.30
CA ILE A 29 -11.54 -20.02 1.84
C ILE A 29 -10.87 -19.72 0.51
N ALA A 30 -11.66 -19.58 -0.56
CA ALA A 30 -11.13 -19.25 -1.88
C ALA A 30 -10.81 -17.75 -2.01
N GLU A 31 -9.78 -17.41 -2.78
CA GLU A 31 -9.38 -16.01 -3.06
C GLU A 31 -10.55 -15.18 -3.60
N ASN A 32 -11.33 -15.74 -4.54
CA ASN A 32 -12.47 -15.08 -5.15
C ASN A 32 -13.62 -14.79 -4.17
N GLN A 33 -13.65 -15.44 -3.01
CA GLN A 33 -14.59 -15.17 -1.93
C GLN A 33 -14.06 -14.09 -0.98
N ALA A 34 -12.78 -14.13 -0.64
CA ALA A 34 -12.17 -13.24 0.34
C ALA A 34 -11.86 -11.84 -0.25
N THR A 35 -11.38 -11.77 -1.49
CA THR A 35 -10.98 -10.53 -2.15
C THR A 35 -12.11 -9.49 -2.21
N PRO A 36 -13.36 -9.81 -2.61
CA PRO A 36 -14.47 -8.85 -2.56
C PRO A 36 -14.73 -8.27 -1.17
N VAL A 37 -14.58 -9.08 -0.11
CA VAL A 37 -14.75 -8.65 1.28
C VAL A 37 -13.65 -7.68 1.68
N LEU A 38 -12.38 -8.01 1.38
CA LEU A 38 -11.26 -7.11 1.62
C LEU A 38 -11.47 -5.75 0.96
N LYS A 39 -11.85 -5.75 -0.33
CA LYS A 39 -12.17 -4.53 -1.09
C LYS A 39 -13.31 -3.72 -0.48
N LYS A 40 -14.40 -4.38 -0.06
CA LYS A 40 -15.54 -3.74 0.63
C LYS A 40 -15.07 -2.92 1.84
N TYR A 41 -14.08 -3.42 2.58
CA TYR A 41 -13.49 -2.74 3.74
C TYR A 41 -12.19 -2.00 3.41
N LYS A 42 -11.90 -1.83 2.13
CA LYS A 42 -10.75 -1.16 1.56
C LYS A 42 -9.42 -1.81 1.93
N TRP A 43 -9.36 -2.99 2.53
CA TRP A 43 -8.12 -3.68 2.88
C TRP A 43 -7.63 -4.57 1.74
N PHE A 44 -6.40 -5.01 1.87
CA PHE A 44 -5.73 -5.98 1.00
C PHE A 44 -4.81 -6.82 1.89
N VAL A 45 -4.14 -7.82 1.35
CA VAL A 45 -3.19 -8.66 2.09
C VAL A 45 -1.80 -8.40 1.57
N ALA A 46 -0.80 -8.26 2.44
CA ALA A 46 0.60 -8.18 2.04
C ALA A 46 1.29 -9.55 2.08
N PRO A 47 2.30 -9.80 1.21
CA PRO A 47 2.95 -11.12 1.09
C PRO A 47 3.48 -11.69 2.42
N SER A 48 4.00 -10.86 3.31
CA SER A 48 4.60 -11.28 4.59
C SER A 48 3.58 -11.50 5.72
N MET A 49 2.27 -11.42 5.43
CA MET A 49 1.24 -11.59 6.46
C MET A 49 0.91 -13.07 6.73
N SER A 50 0.36 -13.35 7.91
CA SER A 50 -0.21 -14.67 8.21
C SER A 50 -1.52 -14.90 7.42
N THR A 51 -1.77 -16.16 7.02
CA THR A 51 -3.02 -16.58 6.38
C THR A 51 -4.22 -16.49 7.31
N ASP A 52 -4.00 -16.52 8.63
CA ASP A 52 -5.01 -16.45 9.68
C ASP A 52 -5.83 -15.16 9.61
N ILE A 53 -5.24 -14.07 9.11
CA ILE A 53 -5.95 -12.80 9.00
C ILE A 53 -7.16 -12.90 8.07
N ILE A 54 -7.09 -13.72 7.01
CA ILE A 54 -8.20 -13.92 6.09
C ILE A 54 -9.35 -14.64 6.78
N PHE A 55 -9.04 -15.67 7.58
CA PHE A 55 -10.04 -16.35 8.36
C PHE A 55 -10.80 -15.38 9.26
N TYR A 56 -10.09 -14.53 10.01
CA TYR A 56 -10.72 -13.55 10.90
C TYR A 56 -11.51 -12.48 10.14
N VAL A 57 -11.04 -12.00 8.99
CA VAL A 57 -11.80 -11.07 8.13
C VAL A 57 -13.13 -11.70 7.71
N MET A 58 -13.10 -12.95 7.28
CA MET A 58 -14.30 -13.66 6.82
C MET A 58 -15.28 -13.92 7.97
N GLN A 59 -14.78 -14.22 9.18
CA GLN A 59 -15.62 -14.36 10.38
C GLN A 59 -16.29 -13.03 10.78
N LEU A 60 -15.56 -11.91 10.71
CA LEU A 60 -16.10 -10.58 11.01
C LEU A 60 -17.15 -10.15 9.99
N ASN A 61 -16.93 -10.41 8.70
CA ASN A 61 -17.88 -10.03 7.65
C ASN A 61 -19.25 -10.71 7.79
N LYS A 62 -19.33 -11.88 8.43
CA LYS A 62 -20.59 -12.58 8.71
C LYS A 62 -21.41 -11.95 9.85
N LYS A 63 -20.81 -11.09 10.67
CA LYS A 63 -21.46 -10.47 11.84
C LYS A 63 -22.21 -9.20 11.46
N GLN A 64 -23.26 -8.87 12.21
CA GLN A 64 -23.99 -7.61 12.07
C GLN A 64 -23.26 -6.45 12.79
N GLY A 65 -23.47 -5.21 12.33
CA GLY A 65 -22.94 -4.00 12.98
C GLY A 65 -21.78 -3.32 12.23
N ARG A 66 -20.94 -2.57 12.97
CA ARG A 66 -19.82 -1.75 12.44
C ARG A 66 -18.60 -2.59 12.07
N GLN A 67 -18.76 -3.48 11.10
CA GLN A 67 -17.67 -4.36 10.63
C GLN A 67 -16.49 -3.61 10.03
N ASP A 68 -16.72 -2.39 9.50
CA ASP A 68 -15.66 -1.48 9.06
C ASP A 68 -14.66 -1.18 10.18
N LYS A 69 -15.16 -0.88 11.39
CA LYS A 69 -14.32 -0.60 12.56
C LYS A 69 -13.66 -1.88 13.09
N ALA A 70 -14.39 -2.99 13.11
CA ALA A 70 -13.88 -4.26 13.58
C ALA A 70 -12.71 -4.76 12.72
N ILE A 71 -12.85 -4.67 11.39
CA ILE A 71 -11.80 -5.07 10.45
C ILE A 71 -10.61 -4.11 10.52
N ASN A 72 -10.84 -2.79 10.59
CA ASN A 72 -9.72 -1.86 10.82
C ASN A 72 -8.94 -2.20 12.10
N LYS A 73 -9.65 -2.51 13.19
CA LYS A 73 -9.05 -2.93 14.45
C LYS A 73 -8.29 -4.26 14.32
N LEU A 74 -8.80 -5.22 13.54
CA LEU A 74 -8.11 -6.49 13.27
C LEU A 74 -6.73 -6.24 12.64
N PHE A 75 -6.65 -5.45 11.57
CA PHE A 75 -5.38 -5.14 10.91
C PHE A 75 -4.44 -4.31 11.79
N ILE A 76 -4.96 -3.30 12.49
CA ILE A 76 -4.14 -2.51 13.43
C ILE A 76 -3.57 -3.43 14.51
N ASN A 77 -4.40 -4.24 15.15
CA ASN A 77 -3.98 -5.15 16.21
C ASN A 77 -2.99 -6.21 15.70
N TYR A 78 -3.19 -6.76 14.50
CA TYR A 78 -2.25 -7.70 13.91
C TYR A 78 -0.83 -7.16 13.90
N PHE A 79 -0.63 -5.89 13.56
CA PHE A 79 0.69 -5.28 13.52
C PHE A 79 1.12 -4.66 14.83
N SER A 80 0.23 -4.03 15.60
CA SER A 80 0.61 -3.26 16.79
C SER A 80 0.66 -4.07 18.07
N ASN A 81 0.01 -5.24 18.11
CA ASN A 81 0.09 -6.12 19.27
C ASN A 81 1.54 -6.63 19.44
N ASN A 82 1.89 -6.99 20.67
CA ASN A 82 3.23 -7.40 21.05
C ASN A 82 4.34 -6.40 20.64
N ASN A 83 4.13 -5.13 20.97
CA ASN A 83 5.07 -4.04 20.70
C ASN A 83 5.58 -3.99 19.26
N TRP A 84 4.65 -4.06 18.30
CA TRP A 84 4.93 -3.97 16.87
C TRP A 84 5.79 -5.09 16.27
N GLN A 85 5.88 -6.27 16.92
CA GLN A 85 6.72 -7.38 16.46
C GLN A 85 6.42 -7.81 15.02
N ASN A 86 5.16 -8.06 14.66
CA ASN A 86 4.80 -8.48 13.30
C ASN A 86 5.18 -7.44 12.24
N LEU A 87 5.20 -6.15 12.61
CA LEU A 87 5.64 -5.09 11.72
C LEU A 87 7.18 -5.06 11.61
N GLU A 88 7.88 -5.27 12.72
CA GLU A 88 9.34 -5.36 12.74
C GLU A 88 9.83 -6.54 11.90
N GLU A 89 9.27 -7.73 12.09
CA GLU A 89 9.58 -8.93 11.30
C GLU A 89 9.35 -8.71 9.81
N MET A 90 8.24 -8.07 9.44
CA MET A 90 7.96 -7.67 8.06
C MET A 90 9.08 -6.79 7.50
N VAL A 91 9.47 -5.72 8.21
CA VAL A 91 10.53 -4.81 7.75
C VAL A 91 11.91 -5.50 7.72
N GLU A 92 12.19 -6.41 8.66
CA GLU A 92 13.44 -7.16 8.70
C GLU A 92 13.58 -8.15 7.54
N SER A 93 12.48 -8.73 7.07
CA SER A 93 12.47 -9.60 5.89
C SER A 93 13.03 -8.91 4.63
N TRP A 94 12.99 -7.57 4.58
CA TRP A 94 13.46 -6.76 3.45
C TRP A 94 14.98 -6.55 3.43
N ASN A 95 15.75 -7.07 4.40
CA ASN A 95 17.21 -6.91 4.48
C ASN A 95 17.94 -7.30 3.19
N ASN A 96 17.47 -8.34 2.53
CA ASN A 96 18.08 -8.89 1.32
C ASN A 96 17.46 -8.34 0.03
N CYS A 97 16.50 -7.41 0.13
CA CYS A 97 15.80 -6.85 -1.02
C CYS A 97 16.61 -5.67 -1.64
N PRO A 98 17.14 -5.82 -2.87
CA PRO A 98 18.02 -4.80 -3.47
C PRO A 98 17.35 -3.43 -3.61
N ILE A 99 16.06 -3.38 -3.92
CA ILE A 99 15.34 -2.11 -4.12
C ILE A 99 15.09 -1.36 -2.80
N MET A 100 15.02 -2.09 -1.69
CA MET A 100 14.82 -1.53 -0.35
C MET A 100 16.12 -1.04 0.28
N ARG A 101 17.28 -1.57 -0.14
CA ARG A 101 18.59 -1.38 0.51
C ARG A 101 18.91 0.08 0.85
N LYS A 102 18.66 1.03 -0.07
CA LYS A 102 18.96 2.46 0.13
C LYS A 102 18.13 3.12 1.24
N ARG A 103 16.93 2.58 1.51
CA ARG A 103 15.92 3.20 2.37
C ARG A 103 15.60 2.38 3.61
N LEU A 104 16.14 1.17 3.71
CA LEU A 104 15.83 0.23 4.78
C LEU A 104 16.10 0.81 6.18
N LYS A 105 17.17 1.59 6.35
CA LYS A 105 17.44 2.29 7.62
C LYS A 105 16.27 3.20 8.01
N ILE A 106 15.77 4.02 7.08
CA ILE A 106 14.64 4.94 7.31
C ILE A 106 13.39 4.14 7.72
N LEU A 107 13.13 3.01 7.05
CA LEU A 107 11.97 2.15 7.33
C LEU A 107 12.09 1.50 8.72
N LYS A 108 13.28 1.02 9.09
CA LYS A 108 13.56 0.48 10.43
C LYS A 108 13.42 1.57 11.51
N ASP A 109 13.92 2.77 11.26
CA ASP A 109 13.80 3.90 12.19
C ASP A 109 12.32 4.27 12.44
N CYS A 110 11.46 4.15 11.43
CA CYS A 110 10.01 4.32 11.60
C CYS A 110 9.42 3.27 12.56
N VAL A 111 9.79 1.99 12.42
CA VAL A 111 9.34 0.93 13.34
C VAL A 111 9.87 1.14 14.75
N GLN A 112 11.16 1.44 14.90
CA GLN A 112 11.75 1.71 16.22
C GLN A 112 11.08 2.90 16.92
N THR A 113 10.67 3.91 16.15
CA THR A 113 9.93 5.05 16.64
C THR A 113 8.53 4.65 17.14
N LEU A 114 7.82 3.77 16.42
CA LEU A 114 6.52 3.22 16.86
C LEU A 114 6.63 2.44 18.17
N LYS A 115 7.74 1.73 18.38
CA LYS A 115 8.00 0.93 19.60
C LYS A 115 8.37 1.79 20.81
N LYS A 116 9.08 2.89 20.59
CA LYS A 116 9.63 3.73 21.67
C LYS A 116 8.70 4.86 22.10
N VAL A 117 7.88 5.40 21.21
CA VAL A 117 7.04 6.57 21.52
C VAL A 117 5.73 6.14 22.20
N PRO A 118 5.42 6.65 23.39
CA PRO A 118 4.16 6.36 24.08
C PRO A 118 2.95 6.80 23.26
N SER A 119 1.95 5.92 23.14
CA SER A 119 0.77 6.16 22.28
C SER A 119 -0.13 7.34 22.71
N GLN A 120 0.04 7.87 23.92
CA GLN A 120 -0.83 8.87 24.53
C GLN A 120 -0.34 10.31 24.34
N SER A 121 0.96 10.53 24.08
CA SER A 121 1.54 11.88 24.03
C SER A 121 1.65 12.46 22.62
N ILE A 122 1.85 11.61 21.61
CA ILE A 122 2.13 12.03 20.24
C ILE A 122 1.37 11.13 19.27
N ASN A 123 0.63 11.74 18.32
CA ASN A 123 0.12 11.00 17.19
C ASN A 123 1.25 10.69 16.21
N ILE A 124 1.93 9.58 16.47
CA ILE A 124 3.10 9.15 15.72
C ILE A 124 2.81 8.88 14.24
N SER A 125 1.53 8.63 13.88
CA SER A 125 1.13 8.47 12.49
C SER A 125 1.26 9.78 11.70
N HIS A 126 1.12 10.95 12.33
CA HIS A 126 1.38 12.24 11.64
C HIS A 126 2.85 12.42 11.25
N ILE A 127 3.76 11.77 11.97
CA ILE A 127 5.21 11.90 11.76
C ILE A 127 5.68 10.87 10.73
N ILE A 128 5.26 9.61 10.90
CA ILE A 128 5.77 8.50 10.10
C ILE A 128 5.11 8.45 8.71
N LEU A 129 3.82 8.75 8.60
CA LEU A 129 3.10 8.55 7.33
C LEU A 129 3.68 9.36 6.15
N PRO A 130 4.06 10.65 6.30
CA PRO A 130 4.74 11.39 5.23
C PRO A 130 6.08 10.77 4.82
N VAL A 131 6.85 10.24 5.79
CA VAL A 131 8.12 9.56 5.53
C VAL A 131 7.87 8.31 4.69
N LEU A 132 6.91 7.46 5.08
CA LEU A 132 6.57 6.24 4.33
C LEU A 132 6.09 6.58 2.91
N ILE A 133 5.24 7.59 2.75
CA ILE A 133 4.77 8.05 1.43
C ILE A 133 5.94 8.43 0.53
N ALA A 134 6.88 9.22 1.05
CA ALA A 134 8.06 9.63 0.30
C ALA A 134 8.94 8.42 -0.07
N GLN A 135 9.10 7.44 0.84
CA GLN A 135 9.86 6.23 0.55
C GLN A 135 9.19 5.37 -0.53
N ILE A 136 7.87 5.18 -0.47
CA ILE A 136 7.09 4.47 -1.48
C ILE A 136 7.33 5.09 -2.87
N ASP A 137 7.24 6.42 -2.99
CA ASP A 137 7.48 7.12 -4.25
C ASP A 137 8.92 6.96 -4.75
N GLY A 138 9.90 7.01 -3.85
CA GLY A 138 11.31 6.81 -4.19
C GLY A 138 11.61 5.38 -4.64
N ILE A 139 11.04 4.37 -3.97
CA ILE A 139 11.21 2.95 -4.31
C ILE A 139 10.60 2.67 -5.68
N LEU A 140 9.38 3.14 -5.93
CA LEU A 140 8.74 3.01 -7.24
C LEU A 140 9.56 3.65 -8.35
N THR A 141 10.13 4.84 -8.09
CA THR A 141 10.99 5.51 -9.07
C THR A 141 12.24 4.69 -9.36
N ASP A 142 12.92 4.18 -8.33
CA ASP A 142 14.10 3.33 -8.49
C ASP A 142 13.75 2.04 -9.26
N TYR A 143 12.60 1.44 -8.98
CA TYR A 143 12.10 0.24 -9.65
C TYR A 143 11.93 0.44 -11.16
N LEU A 144 11.27 1.54 -11.53
CA LEU A 144 10.98 1.85 -12.93
C LEU A 144 12.28 2.12 -13.70
N ASN A 145 13.20 2.85 -13.07
CA ASN A 145 14.52 3.12 -13.63
C ASN A 145 15.34 1.84 -13.81
N SER A 146 15.41 0.95 -12.80
CA SER A 146 16.18 -0.29 -12.89
C SER A 146 15.65 -1.25 -13.94
N ASN A 147 14.36 -1.17 -14.27
CA ASN A 147 13.71 -2.01 -15.28
C ASN A 147 13.56 -1.34 -16.65
N ASN A 148 14.15 -0.15 -16.87
CA ASN A 148 14.01 0.64 -18.10
C ASN A 148 12.55 0.84 -18.53
N ILE A 149 11.65 0.99 -17.55
CA ILE A 149 10.23 1.25 -17.80
C ILE A 149 10.08 2.76 -17.99
N PRO A 150 9.65 3.25 -19.17
CA PRO A 150 9.50 4.67 -19.38
C PRO A 150 8.38 5.21 -18.47
N TRP A 151 8.73 6.22 -17.68
CA TRP A 151 7.80 6.93 -16.80
C TRP A 151 8.04 8.43 -16.94
N GLN A 152 6.99 9.23 -16.77
CA GLN A 152 7.07 10.69 -16.89
C GLN A 152 6.93 11.35 -15.52
N CYS A 153 7.91 12.18 -15.16
CA CYS A 153 7.85 13.05 -13.99
C CYS A 153 7.50 14.48 -14.43
N ASN A 154 6.33 14.68 -15.04
CA ASN A 154 5.96 16.01 -15.53
C ASN A 154 5.44 16.86 -14.36
N TYR A 155 6.03 18.03 -14.21
CA TYR A 155 5.47 19.16 -13.46
C TYR A 155 4.46 19.87 -14.38
N ASP A 156 3.27 20.19 -13.87
CA ASP A 156 2.39 21.13 -14.57
C ASP A 156 2.76 22.54 -14.10
N ASP A 157 3.26 23.34 -15.01
CA ASP A 157 3.25 24.78 -14.86
C ASP A 157 1.85 25.28 -15.23
N PHE A 158 1.17 25.95 -14.29
CA PHE A 158 -0.05 26.69 -14.58
C PHE A 158 0.26 28.17 -14.58
N ILE A 159 -0.06 28.84 -15.68
CA ILE A 159 0.08 30.29 -15.79
C ILE A 159 -1.19 30.92 -15.23
N GLN A 160 -1.08 31.57 -14.06
CA GLN A 160 -2.11 32.44 -13.52
C GLN A 160 -1.62 33.87 -13.62
N GLN A 161 -2.35 34.73 -14.35
CA GLN A 161 -2.03 36.16 -14.47
C GLN A 161 -0.57 36.43 -14.89
N GLY A 162 -0.05 35.67 -15.86
CA GLY A 162 1.30 35.85 -16.39
C GLY A 162 2.44 35.32 -15.51
N GLN A 163 2.15 34.77 -14.33
CA GLN A 163 3.15 34.12 -13.48
C GLN A 163 3.02 32.59 -13.57
N VAL A 164 4.14 31.92 -13.82
CA VAL A 164 4.23 30.45 -13.75
C VAL A 164 4.13 30.04 -12.28
N ARG A 165 3.02 29.41 -11.90
CA ARG A 165 2.88 28.74 -10.61
C ARG A 165 3.04 27.25 -10.82
N ARG A 166 4.02 26.65 -10.13
CA ARG A 166 4.24 25.20 -10.11
C ARG A 166 3.09 24.55 -9.36
N VAL A 167 2.13 23.97 -10.08
CA VAL A 167 1.07 23.17 -9.48
C VAL A 167 1.66 21.76 -9.36
N GLY A 168 1.69 21.24 -8.14
CA GLY A 168 2.47 20.06 -7.79
C GLY A 168 2.31 18.86 -8.75
N ARG A 169 3.27 17.94 -8.62
CA ARG A 169 3.46 16.70 -9.39
C ARG A 169 2.15 16.09 -9.92
N LYS A 170 1.97 16.02 -11.24
CA LYS A 170 0.97 15.10 -11.83
C LYS A 170 1.37 13.68 -11.45
N SER A 171 0.38 12.87 -11.08
CA SER A 171 0.55 11.44 -10.79
C SER A 171 1.39 10.75 -11.88
N GLN A 172 2.28 9.86 -11.43
CA GLN A 172 3.40 9.24 -12.16
C GLN A 172 3.03 8.48 -13.45
N PHE A 173 1.74 8.30 -13.76
CA PHE A 173 1.26 7.53 -14.90
C PHE A 173 0.03 8.18 -15.53
N ARG A 174 0.22 8.95 -16.62
CA ARG A 174 -0.90 9.60 -17.32
C ARG A 174 -1.23 9.01 -18.69
N ILE A 175 -0.55 7.95 -19.16
CA ILE A 175 -0.67 7.54 -20.58
C ILE A 175 -0.89 6.04 -20.83
N ASN A 176 -0.68 5.15 -19.86
CA ASN A 176 -0.90 3.70 -20.08
C ASN A 176 -2.10 3.18 -19.29
N SER A 177 -3.31 3.50 -19.74
CA SER A 177 -4.50 2.72 -19.37
C SER A 177 -4.42 1.34 -20.05
N PRO A 178 -4.42 0.23 -19.30
CA PRO A 178 -4.29 -1.10 -19.91
C PRO A 178 -5.52 -1.42 -20.77
N ARG A 179 -5.26 -1.88 -22.00
CA ARG A 179 -6.26 -2.63 -22.79
C ARG A 179 -6.32 -4.04 -22.20
N VAL A 180 -7.35 -4.22 -21.35
CA VAL A 180 -8.04 -5.45 -20.89
C VAL A 180 -7.20 -6.74 -20.89
N LEU A 181 -7.05 -7.42 -19.73
CA LEU A 181 -7.16 -8.89 -19.60
C LEU A 181 -7.11 -9.44 -18.15
N THR A 182 -8.14 -10.25 -17.84
CA THR A 182 -8.47 -11.06 -16.62
C THR A 182 -8.81 -10.30 -15.33
N THR A 183 -10.01 -10.58 -14.81
CA THR A 183 -10.72 -9.76 -13.81
C THR A 183 -10.12 -9.72 -12.41
N GLN A 184 -9.40 -10.75 -11.94
CA GLN A 184 -8.93 -10.80 -10.54
C GLN A 184 -7.56 -10.14 -10.31
N LEU A 185 -6.61 -10.38 -11.23
CA LEU A 185 -5.26 -9.83 -11.14
C LEU A 185 -5.23 -8.34 -11.51
N ASP A 186 -6.03 -7.92 -12.50
CA ASP A 186 -6.26 -6.50 -12.80
C ASP A 186 -6.81 -5.79 -11.56
N ASP A 187 -7.70 -6.42 -10.80
CA ASP A 187 -8.30 -5.78 -9.65
C ASP A 187 -7.33 -5.56 -8.49
N ILE A 188 -6.48 -6.53 -8.16
CA ILE A 188 -5.48 -6.38 -7.08
C ILE A 188 -4.37 -5.42 -7.51
N ALA A 189 -3.88 -5.55 -8.75
CA ALA A 189 -2.88 -4.64 -9.29
C ALA A 189 -3.46 -3.22 -9.47
N LYS A 190 -4.70 -3.04 -9.91
CA LYS A 190 -5.36 -1.73 -10.03
C LYS A 190 -5.69 -1.13 -8.66
N ILE A 191 -6.05 -1.92 -7.67
CA ILE A 191 -6.28 -1.42 -6.31
C ILE A 191 -4.97 -1.03 -5.62
N VAL A 192 -3.93 -1.86 -5.72
CA VAL A 192 -2.63 -1.58 -5.10
C VAL A 192 -1.86 -0.52 -5.90
N PHE A 193 -1.73 -0.66 -7.22
CA PHE A 193 -1.06 0.30 -8.08
C PHE A 193 -1.92 1.57 -8.28
N LEU A 194 -3.10 1.49 -8.89
CA LEU A 194 -3.84 2.71 -9.28
C LEU A 194 -4.57 3.41 -8.11
N ASP A 195 -5.17 2.66 -7.18
CA ASP A 195 -5.99 3.25 -6.10
C ASP A 195 -5.21 3.58 -4.81
N ILE A 196 -4.13 2.86 -4.51
CA ILE A 196 -3.31 3.06 -3.30
C ILE A 196 -1.98 3.75 -3.62
N LEU A 197 -1.28 3.33 -4.67
CA LEU A 197 0.01 3.89 -5.07
C LEU A 197 -0.13 5.11 -6.00
N PHE A 198 -1.21 5.31 -6.76
CA PHE A 198 -1.26 6.38 -7.78
C PHE A 198 -2.51 7.26 -7.76
N GLN A 199 -3.06 7.56 -6.58
CA GLN A 199 -4.14 8.56 -6.46
C GLN A 199 -3.76 9.87 -7.16
N SER A 200 -4.23 10.03 -8.39
CA SER A 200 -4.19 11.29 -9.10
C SER A 200 -5.23 12.20 -8.44
N SER A 201 -4.86 13.45 -8.20
CA SER A 201 -5.76 14.48 -7.65
C SER A 201 -6.96 14.81 -8.55
N ARG A 202 -7.11 14.16 -9.72
CA ARG A 202 -8.00 14.59 -10.80
C ARG A 202 -9.14 13.63 -11.16
N GLN A 203 -9.23 12.42 -10.59
CA GLN A 203 -10.40 11.56 -10.80
C GLN A 203 -10.92 10.95 -9.50
N PRO A 204 -12.25 11.00 -9.23
CA PRO A 204 -12.84 10.39 -8.06
C PRO A 204 -12.78 8.86 -8.21
N VAL A 205 -12.00 8.21 -7.35
CA VAL A 205 -11.99 6.75 -7.26
C VAL A 205 -13.31 6.30 -6.64
N ASN A 206 -13.99 5.33 -7.29
CA ASN A 206 -15.30 4.79 -6.88
C ASN A 206 -15.35 4.19 -5.47
N THR A 207 -14.19 3.99 -4.83
CA THR A 207 -14.09 3.76 -3.39
C THR A 207 -13.08 4.74 -2.81
N PRO A 208 -13.51 5.73 -2.00
CA PRO A 208 -12.62 6.77 -1.52
C PRO A 208 -11.67 6.17 -0.49
N PHE A 209 -10.48 5.78 -0.91
CA PHE A 209 -9.34 5.84 0.00
C PHE A 209 -9.16 7.31 0.32
N ASN A 210 -9.53 7.75 1.53
CA ASN A 210 -9.26 9.11 1.99
C ASN A 210 -7.75 9.31 2.29
N PHE A 211 -6.88 8.55 1.62
CA PHE A 211 -5.44 8.52 1.74
C PHE A 211 -4.84 9.15 0.47
N ASN A 212 -4.93 10.47 0.39
CA ASN A 212 -4.41 11.22 -0.75
C ASN A 212 -2.99 11.71 -0.44
N ARG A 213 -2.00 10.96 -0.92
CA ARG A 213 -0.57 11.19 -0.71
C ARG A 213 -0.15 12.61 -1.12
N HIS A 214 -0.67 13.10 -2.24
CA HIS A 214 -0.43 14.46 -2.72
C HIS A 214 -0.96 15.50 -1.74
N LYS A 215 -2.22 15.36 -1.30
CA LYS A 215 -2.82 16.28 -0.31
C LYS A 215 -2.11 16.22 1.04
N ILE A 216 -1.59 15.06 1.44
CA ILE A 216 -0.81 14.92 2.69
C ILE A 216 0.53 15.65 2.54
N MET A 217 1.27 15.39 1.47
CA MET A 217 2.60 15.97 1.25
C MET A 217 2.56 17.48 0.99
N HIS A 218 1.45 18.01 0.46
CA HIS A 218 1.24 19.45 0.26
C HIS A 218 0.48 20.13 1.41
N GLY A 219 0.15 19.42 2.50
CA GLY A 219 -0.51 19.99 3.67
C GLY A 219 -2.00 20.32 3.50
N GLU A 220 -2.61 19.99 2.35
CA GLU A 220 -4.04 20.17 2.09
C GLU A 220 -4.93 19.24 2.94
N SER A 221 -4.38 18.11 3.38
CA SER A 221 -5.04 17.19 4.31
C SER A 221 -4.25 17.14 5.60
N VAL A 222 -4.88 17.55 6.70
CA VAL A 222 -4.27 17.54 8.05
C VAL A 222 -4.78 16.41 8.94
N LYS A 223 -5.84 15.71 8.54
CA LYS A 223 -6.46 14.59 9.32
C LYS A 223 -5.96 13.22 8.88
N PHE A 224 -4.67 13.12 8.54
CA PHE A 224 -4.08 11.91 7.95
C PHE A 224 -3.44 10.96 8.95
N GLY A 225 -3.21 11.37 10.20
CA GLY A 225 -2.52 10.59 11.23
C GLY A 225 -3.36 9.44 11.79
N ARG A 226 -3.82 8.55 10.91
CA ARG A 226 -4.60 7.37 11.27
C ARG A 226 -3.72 6.13 11.21
N LYS A 227 -3.80 5.30 12.25
CA LYS A 227 -3.05 4.03 12.32
C LYS A 227 -3.37 3.10 11.15
N ASP A 228 -4.62 3.05 10.70
CA ASP A 228 -4.95 2.22 9.53
C ASP A 228 -4.22 2.68 8.26
N TYR A 229 -3.97 3.98 8.07
CA TYR A 229 -3.20 4.47 6.93
C TYR A 229 -1.72 4.12 7.06
N LEU A 230 -1.17 4.22 8.27
CA LEU A 230 0.21 3.83 8.56
C LEU A 230 0.44 2.35 8.25
N ILE A 231 -0.44 1.47 8.71
CA ILE A 231 -0.37 0.03 8.41
C ILE A 231 -0.42 -0.22 6.91
N ARG A 232 -1.36 0.42 6.21
CA ARG A 232 -1.48 0.28 4.75
C ARG A 232 -0.20 0.71 4.02
N ALA A 233 0.44 1.78 4.46
CA ALA A 233 1.70 2.23 3.86
C ALA A 233 2.82 1.18 4.03
N PHE A 234 2.93 0.54 5.18
CA PHE A 234 3.87 -0.58 5.36
C PHE A 234 3.50 -1.81 4.52
N MET A 235 2.22 -2.16 4.45
CA MET A 235 1.76 -3.25 3.59
C MET A 235 2.07 -3.00 2.10
N VAL A 236 1.97 -1.75 1.65
CA VAL A 236 2.40 -1.35 0.30
C VAL A 236 3.90 -1.54 0.13
N LEU A 237 4.71 -1.11 1.10
CA LEU A 237 6.16 -1.33 1.07
C LEU A 237 6.50 -2.82 1.02
N ASP A 238 5.75 -3.66 1.71
CA ASP A 238 5.94 -5.11 1.67
C ASP A 238 5.72 -5.68 0.26
N PHE A 239 4.71 -5.20 -0.47
CA PHE A 239 4.56 -5.54 -1.89
C PHE A 239 5.76 -5.10 -2.71
N LEU A 240 6.22 -3.86 -2.51
CA LEU A 240 7.38 -3.33 -3.23
C LEU A 240 8.67 -4.10 -2.89
N ALA A 241 8.78 -4.68 -1.70
CA ALA A 241 9.93 -5.51 -1.32
C ALA A 241 9.96 -6.86 -2.04
N HIS A 242 8.82 -7.28 -2.57
CA HIS A 242 8.67 -8.50 -3.35
C HIS A 242 8.67 -8.24 -4.87
N LEU A 243 8.98 -7.01 -5.31
CA LEU A 243 9.22 -6.63 -6.71
C LEU A 243 10.67 -6.88 -7.15
#